data_AF-A0A1T4QTG1-F1
#
_entry.id   AF-A0A1T4QTG1-F1
#
_cell.length_a   1.000
_cell.length_b   1.000
_cell.length_c   1.000
_cell.angle_alpha   90.00
_cell.angle_beta   90.00
_cell.angle_gamma   90.00
#
_symmetry.space_group_name_H-M   'P 1'
#
loop_
_entity.id
_entity.type
_entity.pdbx_description
1 polymer ?
#
loop_
_entity_poly.entity_id
_entity_poly.type
_entity_poly.pdbx_seq_one_letter_code
_entity_poly.pdbx_strand_id
1 'polypeptide(L)' 'MFECQYNDEMEAEVKRLEALARAVAAGHPEWLNACAVCGAELQTLDISRCEICSKN' A
#
# COMPACT_ATOMS: atom_id res chain seq x y z
N MET A 1 -16.93 -23.90 -9.87
CA MET A 1 -15.78 -23.46 -9.05
C MET A 1 -15.74 -21.93 -9.13
N PHE A 2 -16.41 -21.26 -8.19
CA PHE A 2 -16.65 -19.80 -8.17
C PHE A 2 -15.90 -19.11 -7.01
N GLU A 3 -15.04 -19.85 -6.30
CA GLU A 3 -14.45 -19.38 -5.03
C GLU A 3 -13.11 -18.67 -5.20
N CYS A 4 -12.52 -18.65 -6.40
CA CYS A 4 -11.21 -18.01 -6.62
C CYS A 4 -11.30 -16.52 -6.98
N GLN A 5 -12.32 -16.09 -7.74
CA GLN A 5 -12.41 -14.69 -8.21
C GLN A 5 -12.73 -13.68 -7.10
N TYR A 6 -13.49 -14.09 -6.08
CA TYR A 6 -13.84 -13.19 -4.96
C TYR A 6 -12.63 -12.88 -4.08
N ASN A 7 -11.62 -13.75 -4.09
CA ASN A 7 -10.45 -13.62 -3.23
C ASN A 7 -9.47 -12.57 -3.76
N ASP A 8 -9.25 -12.51 -5.08
CA ASP A 8 -8.28 -11.60 -5.70
C ASP A 8 -8.73 -10.13 -5.62
N GLU A 9 -10.03 -9.86 -5.86
CA GLU A 9 -10.59 -8.51 -5.73
C GLU A 9 -10.57 -8.01 -4.28
N MET A 10 -10.85 -8.91 -3.32
CA MET A 10 -10.78 -8.61 -1.91
C MET A 10 -9.35 -8.31 -1.47
N GLU A 11 -8.37 -9.12 -1.90
CA GLU A 11 -6.95 -8.89 -1.61
C GLU A 11 -6.43 -7.58 -2.20
N ALA A 12 -6.87 -7.22 -3.41
CA ALA A 12 -6.53 -5.94 -4.03
C ALA A 12 -7.08 -4.75 -3.24
N GLU A 13 -8.32 -4.87 -2.75
CA GLU A 13 -8.94 -3.82 -1.94
C GLU A 13 -8.28 -3.69 -0.56
N VAL A 14 -7.91 -4.80 0.07
CA VAL A 14 -7.14 -4.78 1.33
C VAL A 14 -5.80 -4.05 1.14
N LYS A 15 -5.04 -4.37 0.08
CA LYS A 15 -3.78 -3.69 -0.23
C LYS A 15 -3.98 -2.18 -0.44
N ARG A 16 -5.07 -1.79 -1.10
CA ARG A 16 -5.45 -0.38 -1.27
C ARG A 16 -5.70 0.32 0.06
N LEU A 17 -6.51 -0.29 0.93
CA LEU A 17 -6.83 0.27 2.24
C LEU A 17 -5.59 0.39 3.12
N GLU A 18 -4.71 -0.61 3.12
CA GLU A 18 -3.44 -0.55 3.84
C GLU A 18 -2.51 0.55 3.32
N ALA A 19 -2.44 0.75 2.00
CA ALA A 19 -1.66 1.81 1.39
C ALA A 19 -2.17 3.20 1.77
N LEU A 20 -3.48 3.42 1.70
CA LEU A 20 -4.11 4.65 2.15
C LEU A 20 -3.90 4.88 3.64
N ALA A 21 -4.00 3.84 4.48
CA ALA A 21 -3.73 3.95 5.90
C ALA A 21 -2.29 4.40 6.19
N ARG A 22 -1.30 3.91 5.42
CA ARG A 22 0.09 4.37 5.52
C ARG A 22 0.25 5.83 5.09
N ALA A 23 -0.39 6.24 4.00
CA ALA A 23 -0.39 7.63 3.54
C ALA A 23 -0.97 8.58 4.59
N VAL A 24 -2.11 8.22 5.18
CA VAL A 24 -2.75 8.94 6.29
C VAL A 24 -1.84 8.98 7.53
N ALA A 25 -1.19 7.86 7.89
CA ALA A 25 -0.27 7.81 9.02
C ALA A 25 0.99 8.66 8.82
N ALA A 26 1.42 8.86 7.57
CA ALA A 26 2.49 9.79 7.20
C ALA A 26 2.05 11.27 7.19
N GLY A 27 0.75 11.54 7.42
CA GLY A 27 0.18 12.89 7.43
C GLY A 27 -0.27 13.39 6.06
N HIS A 28 -0.30 12.52 5.05
CA HIS A 28 -0.58 12.86 3.66
C HIS A 28 -1.74 12.02 3.11
N PRO A 29 -3.00 12.32 3.48
CA PRO A 29 -4.17 11.60 2.98
C PRO A 29 -4.37 11.73 1.46
N GLU A 30 -3.72 12.69 0.82
CA GLU A 30 -3.73 12.90 -0.63
C GLU A 30 -2.81 11.92 -1.39
N TRP A 31 -1.91 11.22 -0.69
CA TRP A 31 -0.98 10.28 -1.31
C TRP A 31 -1.65 8.92 -1.56
N LEU A 32 -1.23 8.27 -2.65
CA LEU A 32 -1.65 6.93 -3.00
C LEU A 32 -1.19 5.89 -1.97
N ASN A 33 0.05 6.03 -1.49
CA ASN A 33 0.69 5.13 -0.55
C ASN A 33 1.90 5.84 0.09
N ALA A 34 2.36 5.32 1.21
CA ALA A 34 3.60 5.76 1.84
C ALA A 34 4.44 4.56 2.31
N CYS A 35 5.76 4.75 2.34
CA CYS A 35 6.70 3.77 2.85
C CYS A 35 6.41 3.48 4.33
N ALA A 36 6.22 2.20 4.66
CA ALA A 36 5.92 1.75 6.02
C ALA A 36 7.06 2.04 7.03
N VAL A 37 8.26 2.38 6.55
CA VAL A 37 9.45 2.62 7.39
C VAL A 37 9.73 4.11 7.56
N CYS A 38 9.87 4.84 6.45
CA CYS A 38 10.27 6.25 6.48
C CYS A 38 9.13 7.24 6.16
N GLY A 39 7.95 6.75 5.78
CA GLY A 39 6.81 7.59 5.43
C GLY A 39 6.94 8.30 4.08
N ALA A 40 7.96 8.04 3.26
CA ALA A 40 8.09 8.66 1.93
C ALA A 40 6.96 8.24 0.98
N GLU A 41 6.51 9.16 0.11
CA GLU A 41 5.47 8.90 -0.89
C GLU A 41 5.84 7.72 -1.80
N LEU A 42 4.87 6.84 -2.03
CA LEU A 42 4.98 5.74 -2.99
C LEU A 42 3.90 5.89 -4.06
N GLN A 43 4.32 5.92 -5.32
CA GLN A 43 3.44 6.04 -6.49
C GLN A 43 2.78 4.71 -6.90
N THR A 44 2.88 3.67 -6.06
CA THR A 44 2.28 2.35 -6.32
C THR A 44 1.77 1.73 -5.02
N LEU A 45 0.71 0.91 -5.14
CA LEU A 45 0.06 0.18 -4.05
C LEU A 45 0.74 -1.16 -3.76
N ASP A 46 1.52 -1.67 -4.71
CA ASP A 46 2.08 -3.03 -4.65
C ASP A 46 3.33 -3.14 -3.76
N ILE A 47 3.94 -2.01 -3.41
CA ILE A 47 5.13 -1.98 -2.56
C ILE A 47 4.80 -1.28 -1.24
N SER A 48 5.30 -1.85 -0.15
CA SER A 48 5.15 -1.28 1.20
C SER A 48 6.39 -0.49 1.65
N ARG A 49 7.49 -0.57 0.88
CA ARG A 49 8.77 0.06 1.20
C ARG A 49 9.32 0.78 -0.03
N CYS A 50 9.90 1.96 0.17
CA CYS A 50 10.64 2.64 -0.88
C CYS A 50 11.95 1.91 -1.19
N GLU A 51 12.58 2.23 -2.32
CA GLU A 51 13.85 1.60 -2.71
C GLU A 51 14.96 1.78 -1.67
N ILE A 52 14.97 2.91 -0.97
CA ILE A 52 15.97 3.24 0.05
C ILE A 52 15.82 2.28 1.24
N CYS A 53 14.61 2.15 1.79
CA CYS A 53 14.31 1.25 2.90
C CYS A 53 14.26 -0.22 2.50
N SER A 54 14.19 -0.54 1.20
CA SER A 54 14.27 -1.92 0.70
C SER A 54 15.70 -2.41 0.54
N LYS A 55 16.66 -1.49 0.38
CA LYS A 55 18.10 -1.80 0.24
C LYS A 55 18.85 -1.83 1.57
N ASN A 56 18.18 -1.49 2.67
CA ASN A 56 18.76 -1.27 3.99
C ASN A 56 18.14 -2.19 5.03
#